data_AF-A0A8S9MZT8-F1
#
_entry.id   AF-A0A8S9MZT8-F1
#
_cell.length_a   1.000
_cell.length_b   1.000
_cell.length_c   1.000
_cell.angle_alpha   90.00
_cell.angle_beta   90.00
_cell.angle_gamma   90.00
#
_symmetry.space_group_name_H-M   'P 1'
#
loop_
_entity.id
_entity.type
_entity.pdbx_description
1 polymer ?
#
loop_
_entity_poly.entity_id
_entity_poly.type
_entity_poly.pdbx_seq_one_letter_code
_entity_poly.pdbx_strand_id
1 'polypeptide(L)'
;MREILHIQGGQCGNQIGAKFWEVICDEHGIDHTGQYVGDSPLQLERIDVYFNEASGGKYVPRAVLMDLEPGTMDSLRSGPYGQIFRPDNFVFGQSGAGNNWAKGHYTEGAELIDSVLDVVRKEAENSDCLQGFQVCHSLGGGTGSGMGTLLISKIREEYPDRMMMTFSVFPSPKVSDTVVEPYNATLSVHQLVENADECMVLDNEALYDICFRTLKLSNPSCHYTEGAELIDSVLDVVRKEAENSDCLQGFQVCHSLGGGTGSGMGTLLISKIREEYPDRMMMTFSVFPSPKVSDTVVEPYNATLSVHQLVENADECMVLDNEALYDICFRTLKLSNPSCE
;
A
#
# COMPACT_ATOMS: atom_id res chain seq x y z
N MET A 1 13.63 19.12 -18.26
CA MET A 1 13.57 17.78 -17.65
C MET A 1 12.93 17.92 -16.29
N ARG A 2 12.51 16.82 -15.67
CA ARG A 2 11.58 16.83 -14.54
C ARG A 2 12.02 15.72 -13.57
N GLU A 3 13.01 16.02 -12.74
CA GLU A 3 13.61 15.04 -11.83
C GLU A 3 12.88 14.97 -10.50
N ILE A 4 12.79 13.76 -9.93
CA ILE A 4 12.19 13.50 -8.62
C ILE A 4 13.25 12.88 -7.72
N LEU A 5 13.41 13.42 -6.52
CA LEU A 5 14.27 12.81 -5.50
C LEU A 5 13.44 11.89 -4.60
N HIS A 6 13.76 10.60 -4.63
CA HIS A 6 13.12 9.63 -3.75
C HIS A 6 13.87 9.56 -2.40
N ILE A 7 13.14 9.52 -1.31
CA ILE A 7 13.68 9.40 0.04
C ILE A 7 12.92 8.30 0.75
N GLN A 8 13.63 7.34 1.32
CA GLN A 8 13.03 6.24 2.07
C GLN A 8 13.57 6.22 3.50
N GLY A 9 12.64 6.20 4.46
CA GLY A 9 12.94 6.40 5.88
C GLY A 9 12.44 5.28 6.78
N GLY A 10 13.35 4.75 7.60
CA GLY A 10 13.07 3.70 8.58
C GLY A 10 12.82 2.32 7.94
N GLN A 11 12.62 1.31 8.78
CA GLN A 11 12.50 -0.07 8.34
C GLN A 11 11.42 -0.29 7.25
N CYS A 12 10.19 0.20 7.49
CA CYS A 12 9.08 0.03 6.55
C CYS A 12 9.30 0.80 5.24
N GLY A 13 9.70 2.08 5.32
CA GLY A 13 9.97 2.90 4.14
C GLY A 13 11.08 2.31 3.27
N ASN A 14 12.13 1.79 3.90
CA ASN A 14 13.23 1.13 3.19
C ASN A 14 12.80 -0.17 2.48
N GLN A 15 11.93 -0.98 3.08
CA GLN A 15 11.43 -2.20 2.46
C GLN A 15 10.53 -1.91 1.24
N ILE A 16 9.60 -0.96 1.38
CA ILE A 16 8.72 -0.56 0.29
C ILE A 16 9.53 0.12 -0.81
N GLY A 17 10.45 1.01 -0.45
CA GLY A 17 11.35 1.67 -1.39
C GLY A 17 12.21 0.68 -2.18
N ALA A 18 12.75 -0.35 -1.54
CA ALA A 18 13.48 -1.41 -2.24
C ALA A 18 12.63 -2.13 -3.30
N LYS A 19 11.38 -2.46 -2.97
CA LYS A 19 10.45 -3.08 -3.92
C LYS A 19 10.01 -2.13 -5.02
N PHE A 20 9.81 -0.86 -4.72
CA PHE A 20 9.56 0.17 -5.71
C PHE A 20 10.70 0.26 -6.74
N TRP A 21 11.95 0.28 -6.28
CA TRP A 21 13.11 0.33 -7.17
C TRP A 21 13.32 -0.96 -7.97
N GLU A 22 13.02 -2.13 -7.42
CA GLU A 22 13.03 -3.41 -8.14
C GLU A 22 12.06 -3.37 -9.33
N VAL A 23 10.81 -2.98 -9.10
CA VAL A 23 9.78 -2.90 -10.14
C VAL A 23 10.14 -1.87 -11.21
N ILE A 24 10.61 -0.68 -10.82
CA ILE A 24 11.00 0.37 -11.78
C ILE A 24 12.23 -0.05 -12.60
N CYS A 25 13.21 -0.70 -11.98
CA CYS A 25 14.37 -1.21 -12.73
C CYS A 25 13.93 -2.23 -13.78
N ASP A 26 13.04 -3.16 -13.41
CA ASP A 26 12.50 -4.15 -14.33
C ASP A 26 11.70 -3.51 -15.49
N GLU A 27 10.84 -2.52 -15.19
CA GLU A 27 10.06 -1.79 -16.21
C GLU A 27 10.94 -1.02 -17.20
N HIS A 28 12.02 -0.41 -16.70
CA HIS A 28 12.98 0.34 -17.51
C HIS A 28 14.09 -0.53 -18.11
N GLY A 29 14.08 -1.84 -17.88
CA GLY A 29 15.08 -2.77 -18.40
C GLY A 29 16.49 -2.50 -17.85
N ILE A 30 16.61 -2.03 -16.61
CA ILE A 30 17.88 -1.82 -15.92
C ILE A 30 18.21 -3.06 -15.10
N ASP A 31 19.39 -3.64 -15.32
CA ASP A 31 19.85 -4.79 -14.54
C ASP A 31 20.34 -4.40 -13.12
N HIS A 32 20.60 -5.39 -12.29
CA HIS A 32 21.14 -5.24 -10.93
C HIS A 32 22.51 -4.54 -10.86
N THR A 33 23.22 -4.38 -11.98
CA THR A 33 24.48 -3.62 -12.06
C THR A 33 24.27 -2.14 -12.44
N GLY A 34 23.05 -1.77 -12.83
CA GLY A 34 22.65 -0.46 -13.33
C GLY A 34 22.83 -0.31 -14.85
N GLN A 35 23.07 -1.38 -15.60
CA GLN A 35 23.19 -1.31 -17.06
C GLN A 35 21.82 -1.50 -17.73
N TYR A 36 21.59 -0.77 -18.80
CA TYR A 36 20.40 -0.95 -19.62
C TYR A 36 20.53 -2.20 -20.51
N VAL A 37 19.62 -3.14 -20.31
CA VAL A 37 19.46 -4.40 -21.06
C VAL A 37 18.09 -4.51 -21.72
N GLY A 38 17.32 -3.42 -21.73
CA GLY A 38 15.98 -3.35 -22.29
C GLY A 38 15.94 -3.43 -23.82
N ASP A 39 14.74 -3.68 -24.34
CA ASP A 39 14.46 -3.93 -25.75
C ASP A 39 13.74 -2.76 -26.44
N SER A 40 13.22 -1.80 -25.67
CA SER A 40 12.39 -0.71 -26.17
C SER A 40 13.00 0.68 -25.92
N PRO A 41 13.19 1.52 -26.96
CA PRO A 41 13.72 2.87 -26.78
C PRO A 41 12.83 3.77 -25.91
N LEU A 42 11.54 3.43 -25.74
CA LEU A 42 10.62 4.13 -24.85
C LEU A 42 11.03 4.01 -23.37
N GLN A 43 11.72 2.94 -22.99
CA GLN A 43 12.20 2.74 -21.61
C GLN A 43 13.26 3.79 -21.23
N LEU A 44 13.98 4.35 -22.21
CA LEU A 44 15.01 5.35 -21.98
C LEU A 44 14.50 6.80 -22.11
N GLU A 45 13.30 7.02 -22.67
CA GLU A 45 12.84 8.37 -23.05
C GLU A 45 12.69 9.32 -21.85
N ARG A 46 12.37 8.79 -20.66
CA ARG A 46 12.19 9.57 -19.42
C ARG A 46 12.88 8.95 -18.21
N ILE A 47 13.98 8.26 -18.44
CA ILE A 47 14.73 7.59 -17.38
C ILE A 47 15.41 8.58 -16.43
N ASP A 48 15.67 9.80 -16.91
CA ASP A 48 16.26 10.93 -16.19
C ASP A 48 15.44 11.39 -14.98
N VAL A 49 14.13 11.09 -14.97
CA VAL A 49 13.20 11.45 -13.89
C VAL A 49 13.63 10.82 -12.57
N TYR A 50 13.94 9.52 -12.59
CA TYR A 50 14.28 8.73 -11.40
C TYR A 50 15.74 8.30 -11.33
N PHE A 51 16.46 8.29 -12.46
CA PHE A 51 17.84 7.84 -12.52
C PHE A 51 18.80 8.97 -12.91
N ASN A 52 19.99 8.89 -12.32
CA ASN A 52 21.18 9.58 -12.75
C ASN A 52 21.93 8.72 -13.77
N GLU A 53 22.27 9.25 -14.93
CA GLU A 53 23.19 8.59 -15.86
C GLU A 53 24.64 8.84 -15.41
N ALA A 54 25.29 7.79 -14.94
CA ALA A 54 26.70 7.78 -14.58
C ALA A 54 27.58 7.38 -15.78
N SER A 55 28.88 7.61 -15.65
CA SER A 55 29.86 7.22 -16.68
C SER A 55 29.80 5.72 -16.98
N GLY A 56 29.87 5.38 -18.27
CA GLY A 56 29.80 3.98 -18.72
C GLY A 56 28.37 3.47 -18.99
N GLY A 57 27.39 4.36 -19.12
CA GLY A 57 26.00 3.97 -19.41
C GLY A 57 25.31 3.28 -18.24
N LYS A 58 25.75 3.59 -17.02
CA LYS A 58 25.19 3.04 -15.79
C LYS A 58 24.15 4.01 -15.22
N TYR A 59 22.94 3.54 -15.00
CA TYR A 59 21.86 4.27 -14.36
C TYR A 59 21.85 4.01 -12.85
N VAL A 60 21.84 5.09 -12.07
CA VAL A 60 21.88 5.06 -10.60
C VAL A 60 20.61 5.76 -10.07
N PRO A 61 19.80 5.12 -9.22
CA PRO A 61 18.62 5.75 -8.63
C PRO A 61 18.93 7.07 -7.91
N ARG A 62 18.10 8.08 -8.15
CA ARG A 62 18.02 9.32 -7.35
C ARG A 62 17.29 9.01 -6.03
N ALA A 63 17.93 8.22 -5.18
CA ALA A 63 17.38 7.77 -3.90
C ALA A 63 18.30 8.14 -2.73
N VAL A 64 17.69 8.57 -1.63
CA VAL A 64 18.34 8.73 -0.33
C VAL A 64 17.72 7.74 0.65
N LEU A 65 18.57 6.94 1.31
CA LEU A 65 18.15 5.90 2.23
C LEU A 65 18.56 6.29 3.63
N MET A 66 17.59 6.44 4.53
CA MET A 66 17.84 6.78 5.92
C MET A 66 17.24 5.79 6.91
N ASP A 67 17.99 5.47 7.96
CA ASP A 67 17.48 4.73 9.11
C ASP A 67 18.32 5.04 10.35
N LEU A 68 17.72 4.99 11.53
CA LEU A 68 18.46 5.11 12.79
C LEU A 68 19.12 3.79 13.20
N GLU A 69 18.70 2.68 12.57
CA GLU A 69 19.23 1.34 12.80
C GLU A 69 20.10 0.86 11.62
N PRO A 70 21.31 0.32 11.89
CA PRO A 70 22.20 -0.15 10.82
C PRO A 70 21.68 -1.44 10.15
N GLY A 71 20.89 -2.27 10.86
CA GLY A 71 20.47 -3.58 10.38
C GLY A 71 19.60 -3.55 9.11
N THR A 72 18.78 -2.50 8.95
CA THR A 72 17.98 -2.31 7.73
C THR A 72 18.87 -2.09 6.51
N MET A 73 19.97 -1.36 6.67
CA MET A 73 20.89 -1.03 5.56
C MET A 73 21.66 -2.26 5.07
N ASP A 74 22.09 -3.12 5.97
CA ASP A 74 22.75 -4.38 5.60
C ASP A 74 21.81 -5.31 4.82
N SER A 75 20.53 -5.33 5.22
CA SER A 75 19.48 -6.08 4.51
C SER A 75 19.21 -5.52 3.11
N LEU A 76 19.22 -4.20 2.95
CA LEU A 76 19.06 -3.55 1.65
C LEU A 76 20.26 -3.79 0.72
N ARG A 77 21.49 -3.66 1.23
CA ARG A 77 22.70 -3.88 0.42
C ARG A 77 22.87 -5.32 -0.04
N SER A 78 22.37 -6.27 0.75
CA SER A 78 22.35 -7.70 0.41
C SER A 78 21.17 -8.10 -0.49
N GLY A 79 20.21 -7.20 -0.70
CA GLY A 79 19.12 -7.38 -1.65
C GLY A 79 19.58 -7.41 -3.12
N PRO A 80 18.72 -7.90 -4.04
CA PRO A 80 19.07 -8.10 -5.45
C PRO A 80 19.53 -6.82 -6.15
N TYR A 81 18.89 -5.70 -5.84
CA TYR A 81 19.22 -4.37 -6.37
C TYR A 81 20.06 -3.52 -5.40
N GLY A 82 20.58 -4.07 -4.31
CA GLY A 82 21.29 -3.30 -3.28
C GLY A 82 22.54 -2.54 -3.78
N GLN A 83 23.17 -3.05 -4.85
CA GLN A 83 24.41 -2.50 -5.42
C GLN A 83 24.17 -1.38 -6.45
N ILE A 84 22.91 -1.12 -6.81
CA ILE A 84 22.58 -0.04 -7.76
C ILE A 84 22.62 1.34 -7.08
N PHE A 85 22.31 1.39 -5.79
CA PHE A 85 22.29 2.62 -5.00
C PHE A 85 23.69 3.15 -4.76
N ARG A 86 23.84 4.48 -4.77
CA ARG A 86 25.10 5.15 -4.45
C ARG A 86 25.46 4.91 -2.98
N PRO A 87 26.65 4.38 -2.64
CA PRO A 87 27.03 4.13 -1.26
C PRO A 87 26.97 5.36 -0.35
N ASP A 88 27.25 6.54 -0.91
CA ASP A 88 27.20 7.83 -0.21
C ASP A 88 25.77 8.27 0.16
N ASN A 89 24.74 7.68 -0.44
CA ASN A 89 23.34 8.03 -0.19
C ASN A 89 22.71 7.20 0.93
N PHE A 90 23.48 6.32 1.56
CA PHE A 90 23.07 5.58 2.75
C PHE A 90 23.48 6.34 3.99
N VAL A 91 22.50 6.90 4.70
CA VAL A 91 22.72 7.62 5.96
C VAL A 91 22.09 6.82 7.08
N PHE A 92 22.90 6.38 8.05
CA PHE A 92 22.37 5.58 9.14
C PHE A 92 22.98 5.89 10.51
N GLY A 93 22.15 5.74 11.53
CA GLY A 93 22.54 5.90 12.94
C GLY A 93 23.12 4.63 13.54
N GLN A 94 23.50 4.72 14.82
CA GLN A 94 23.90 3.55 15.63
C GLN A 94 22.84 3.15 16.67
N SER A 95 21.80 3.97 16.85
CA SER A 95 20.82 3.86 17.93
C SER A 95 19.42 3.98 17.34
N GLY A 96 18.61 2.94 17.48
CA GLY A 96 17.23 2.93 16.98
C GLY A 96 16.30 3.81 17.79
N ALA A 97 15.24 4.31 17.14
CA ALA A 97 14.21 5.10 17.81
C ALA A 97 13.33 4.26 18.76
N GLY A 98 13.29 2.93 18.62
CA GLY A 98 12.54 2.02 19.48
C GLY A 98 11.03 2.33 19.52
N ASN A 99 10.42 2.53 18.35
CA ASN A 99 9.00 2.91 18.19
C ASN A 99 8.57 4.16 18.97
N ASN A 100 9.50 5.09 19.22
CA ASN A 100 9.21 6.36 19.89
C ASN A 100 9.39 7.54 18.92
N TRP A 101 8.28 8.19 18.56
CA TRP A 101 8.29 9.36 17.68
C TRP A 101 9.15 10.50 18.22
N ALA A 102 9.10 10.79 19.53
CA ALA A 102 9.86 11.89 20.12
C ALA A 102 11.38 11.66 20.04
N LYS A 103 11.83 10.39 20.12
CA LYS A 103 13.25 10.07 19.89
C LYS A 103 13.67 10.32 18.44
N GLY A 104 12.82 9.92 17.49
CA GLY A 104 13.06 10.19 16.08
C GLY A 104 13.01 11.68 15.74
N HIS A 105 12.15 12.45 16.39
CA HIS A 105 11.92 13.85 16.03
C HIS A 105 12.82 14.85 16.78
N TYR A 106 13.12 14.61 18.05
CA TYR A 106 13.81 15.60 18.89
C TYR A 106 15.19 15.17 19.39
N THR A 107 15.54 13.88 19.36
CA THR A 107 16.83 13.39 19.89
C THR A 107 17.69 12.76 18.80
N GLU A 108 17.56 11.45 18.58
CA GLU A 108 18.47 10.67 17.73
C GLU A 108 18.33 11.08 16.27
N GLY A 109 17.10 11.28 15.79
CA GLY A 109 16.89 11.73 14.42
C GLY A 109 17.28 13.19 14.21
N ALA A 110 17.21 14.03 15.24
CA ALA A 110 17.68 15.42 15.15
C ALA A 110 19.22 15.51 15.04
N GLU A 111 19.95 14.54 15.60
CA GLU A 111 21.41 14.46 15.42
C GLU A 111 21.79 13.98 14.01
N LEU A 112 21.00 13.07 13.43
CA LEU A 112 21.29 12.49 12.10
C LEU A 112 20.77 13.34 10.93
N ILE A 113 19.77 14.21 11.15
CA ILE A 113 19.05 14.89 10.07
C ILE A 113 19.94 15.77 9.20
N ASP A 114 20.93 16.45 9.77
CA ASP A 114 21.83 17.33 9.03
C ASP A 114 22.64 16.55 8.00
N SER A 115 23.05 15.32 8.34
CA SER A 115 23.75 14.43 7.41
C SER A 115 22.85 13.98 6.25
N VAL A 116 21.56 13.71 6.53
CA VAL A 116 20.58 13.38 5.49
C VAL A 116 20.32 14.58 4.59
N LEU A 117 20.14 15.77 5.15
CA LEU A 117 19.94 17.01 4.40
C LEU A 117 21.12 17.33 3.49
N ASP A 118 22.35 17.09 3.93
CA ASP A 118 23.54 17.30 3.08
C ASP A 118 23.55 16.37 1.86
N VAL A 119 23.10 15.13 2.00
CA VAL A 119 22.95 14.20 0.86
C VAL A 119 21.81 14.66 -0.05
N VAL A 120 20.67 15.04 0.52
CA VAL A 120 19.52 15.58 -0.23
C VAL A 120 19.92 16.81 -1.04
N ARG A 121 20.67 17.74 -0.44
CA ARG A 121 21.20 18.94 -1.13
C ARG A 121 22.10 18.56 -2.30
N LYS A 122 23.02 17.62 -2.11
CA LYS A 122 23.91 17.14 -3.19
C LYS A 122 23.11 16.56 -4.36
N GLU A 123 22.09 15.74 -4.09
CA GLU A 123 21.26 15.18 -5.17
C GLU A 123 20.35 16.22 -5.82
N ALA A 124 19.86 17.20 -5.05
CA ALA A 124 19.09 18.32 -5.58
C ALA A 124 19.95 19.23 -6.48
N GLU A 125 21.21 19.50 -6.12
CA GLU A 125 22.17 20.26 -6.93
C GLU A 125 22.61 19.51 -8.20
N ASN A 126 22.61 18.17 -8.15
CA ASN A 126 22.88 17.31 -9.32
C ASN A 126 21.67 17.18 -10.27
N SER A 127 20.57 17.88 -10.02
CA SER A 127 19.35 17.85 -10.85
C SER A 127 19.23 19.13 -11.66
N ASP A 128 18.90 19.03 -12.96
CA ASP A 128 18.74 20.21 -13.82
C ASP A 128 17.47 20.99 -13.45
N CYS A 129 16.37 20.27 -13.17
CA CYS A 129 15.10 20.88 -12.76
C CYS A 129 14.29 19.99 -11.81
N LEU A 130 14.71 19.96 -10.54
CA LEU A 130 14.03 19.23 -9.48
C LEU A 130 12.54 19.60 -9.39
N GLN A 131 11.65 18.63 -9.57
CA GLN A 131 10.20 18.84 -9.42
C GLN A 131 9.79 18.85 -7.96
N GLY A 132 10.35 17.93 -7.18
CA GLY A 132 9.87 17.65 -5.85
C GLY A 132 10.53 16.42 -5.23
N PHE A 133 10.01 16.08 -4.06
CA PHE A 133 10.49 15.01 -3.22
C PHE A 133 9.39 13.97 -3.04
N GLN A 134 9.77 12.70 -3.13
CA GLN A 134 8.90 11.56 -2.82
C GLN A 134 9.43 10.87 -1.57
N VAL A 135 8.70 10.94 -0.45
CA VAL A 135 9.11 10.34 0.82
C VAL A 135 8.31 9.08 1.11
N CYS A 136 8.97 7.93 1.26
CA CYS A 136 8.34 6.69 1.70
C CYS A 136 8.69 6.39 3.17
N HIS A 137 7.66 6.29 4.02
CA HIS A 137 7.83 6.10 5.47
C HIS A 137 6.60 5.46 6.12
N SER A 138 6.76 5.00 7.36
CA SER A 138 5.64 4.53 8.20
C SER A 138 5.32 5.52 9.31
N LEU A 139 4.04 5.72 9.59
CA LEU A 139 3.58 6.58 10.68
C LEU A 139 3.58 5.88 12.06
N GLY A 140 3.56 4.55 12.08
CA GLY A 140 3.56 3.75 13.32
C GLY A 140 4.94 3.61 13.99
N GLY A 141 6.03 3.62 13.21
CA GLY A 141 7.40 3.43 13.72
C GLY A 141 7.91 4.61 14.55
N GLY A 142 9.20 4.61 14.91
CA GLY A 142 9.88 5.77 15.53
C GLY A 142 10.72 6.58 14.55
N THR A 143 11.50 5.89 13.71
CA THR A 143 12.37 6.51 12.69
C THR A 143 11.55 7.07 11.53
N GLY A 144 10.79 6.22 10.85
CA GLY A 144 9.99 6.63 9.70
C GLY A 144 8.98 7.73 10.04
N SER A 145 8.41 7.71 11.23
CA SER A 145 7.44 8.69 11.68
C SER A 145 8.13 9.98 12.14
N GLY A 146 8.92 9.93 13.22
CA GLY A 146 9.50 11.10 13.87
C GLY A 146 10.59 11.77 13.04
N MET A 147 11.58 10.99 12.60
CA MET A 147 12.67 11.51 11.76
C MET A 147 12.16 11.83 10.35
N GLY A 148 11.24 11.02 9.80
CA GLY A 148 10.62 11.28 8.50
C GLY A 148 9.86 12.61 8.47
N THR A 149 9.03 12.89 9.49
CA THR A 149 8.30 14.17 9.54
C THR A 149 9.21 15.35 9.82
N LEU A 150 10.29 15.16 10.60
CA LEU A 150 11.31 16.19 10.79
C LEU A 150 11.99 16.54 9.46
N LEU A 151 12.35 15.52 8.67
CA LEU A 151 12.94 15.71 7.34
C LEU A 151 12.00 16.48 6.42
N ILE A 152 10.72 16.10 6.39
CA ILE A 152 9.72 16.77 5.55
C ILE A 152 9.62 18.25 5.91
N SER A 153 9.57 18.59 7.21
CA SER A 153 9.55 19.99 7.66
C SER A 153 10.82 20.75 7.23
N LYS A 154 12.00 20.14 7.37
CA LYS A 154 13.27 20.78 6.98
C LYS A 154 13.41 20.97 5.47
N ILE A 155 12.99 19.99 4.68
CA ILE A 155 12.95 20.13 3.22
C ILE A 155 11.95 21.22 2.82
N ARG A 156 10.80 21.34 3.48
CA ARG A 156 9.83 22.41 3.21
C ARG A 156 10.37 23.80 3.56
N GLU A 157 11.21 23.91 4.59
CA GLU A 157 11.93 25.15 4.93
C GLU A 157 12.95 25.55 3.83
N GLU A 158 13.72 24.59 3.31
CA GLU A 158 14.77 24.86 2.30
C GLU A 158 14.25 24.97 0.86
N TYR A 159 13.23 24.19 0.53
CA TYR A 159 12.67 24.05 -0.81
C TYR A 159 11.15 24.32 -0.81
N PRO A 160 10.69 25.54 -0.45
CA PRO A 160 9.27 25.84 -0.29
C PRO A 160 8.47 25.76 -1.61
N ASP A 161 9.12 25.98 -2.75
CA ASP A 161 8.48 26.00 -4.07
C ASP A 161 8.41 24.61 -4.74
N ARG A 162 8.91 23.56 -4.06
CA ARG A 162 8.96 22.19 -4.61
C ARG A 162 7.84 21.34 -4.03
N MET A 163 7.30 20.45 -4.87
CA MET A 163 6.23 19.54 -4.46
C MET A 163 6.75 18.52 -3.45
N MET A 164 6.02 18.33 -2.35
CA MET A 164 6.29 17.30 -1.35
C MET A 164 5.20 16.23 -1.39
N MET A 165 5.55 15.05 -1.90
CA MET A 165 4.67 13.87 -1.95
C MET A 165 5.14 12.82 -0.97
N THR A 166 4.22 12.25 -0.18
CA THR A 166 4.55 11.22 0.81
C THR A 166 3.75 9.94 0.56
N PHE A 167 4.41 8.79 0.68
CA PHE A 167 3.81 7.47 0.75
C PHE A 167 3.86 7.04 2.22
N SER A 168 2.75 7.25 2.91
CA SER A 168 2.64 7.14 4.36
C SER A 168 1.90 5.87 4.74
N VAL A 169 2.60 4.92 5.35
CA VAL A 169 2.01 3.68 5.84
C VAL A 169 1.36 3.90 7.20
N PHE A 170 0.04 3.72 7.26
CA PHE A 170 -0.75 3.84 8.48
C PHE A 170 -0.69 2.54 9.28
N PRO A 171 -0.54 2.62 10.61
CA PRO A 171 -0.50 1.45 11.47
C PRO A 171 -1.87 0.77 11.57
N SER A 172 -1.86 -0.54 11.81
CA SER A 172 -3.07 -1.31 12.11
C SER A 172 -2.80 -2.33 13.20
N PRO A 173 -3.72 -2.49 14.17
CA PRO A 173 -3.61 -3.50 15.22
C PRO A 173 -3.66 -4.95 14.71
N LYS A 174 -4.04 -5.17 13.44
CA LYS A 174 -4.00 -6.51 12.82
C LYS A 174 -2.60 -6.93 12.36
N VAL A 175 -1.72 -5.95 12.14
CA VAL A 175 -0.38 -6.15 11.56
C VAL A 175 0.73 -5.95 12.61
N SER A 176 0.48 -5.14 13.63
CA SER A 176 1.45 -4.85 14.69
C SER A 176 0.79 -4.79 16.06
N ASP A 177 1.44 -5.43 17.04
CA ASP A 177 1.04 -5.42 18.45
C ASP A 177 1.57 -4.19 19.22
N THR A 178 2.23 -3.24 18.54
CA THR A 178 2.84 -2.09 19.19
C THR A 178 1.78 -1.07 19.63
N VAL A 179 1.53 -1.00 20.93
CA VAL A 179 0.49 -0.13 21.52
C VAL A 179 0.73 1.38 21.35
N VAL A 180 1.95 1.79 20.99
CA VAL A 180 2.31 3.21 20.83
C VAL A 180 2.16 3.75 19.41
N GLU A 181 1.84 2.91 18.42
CA GLU A 181 1.68 3.34 17.03
C GLU A 181 0.62 4.43 16.83
N PRO A 182 -0.55 4.40 17.53
CA PRO A 182 -1.53 5.48 17.40
C PRO A 182 -0.98 6.84 17.85
N TYR A 183 -0.09 6.88 18.86
CA TYR A 183 0.56 8.12 19.28
C TYR A 183 1.50 8.65 18.21
N ASN A 184 2.36 7.76 17.67
CA ASN A 184 3.31 8.11 16.62
C ASN A 184 2.59 8.61 15.36
N ALA A 185 1.49 7.93 14.97
CA ALA A 185 0.70 8.31 13.82
C ALA A 185 0.00 9.65 14.01
N THR A 186 -0.61 9.89 15.17
CA THR A 186 -1.28 11.17 15.47
C THR A 186 -0.31 12.35 15.39
N LEU A 187 0.88 12.20 15.99
CA LEU A 187 1.92 13.24 15.96
C LEU A 187 2.45 13.46 14.53
N SER A 188 2.59 12.39 13.76
CA SER A 188 3.08 12.47 12.38
C SER A 188 2.08 13.09 11.43
N VAL A 189 0.80 12.74 11.55
CA VAL A 189 -0.28 13.32 10.74
C VAL A 189 -0.34 14.83 10.93
N HIS A 190 -0.16 15.33 12.16
CA HIS A 190 -0.11 16.77 12.42
C HIS A 190 0.99 17.47 11.58
N GLN A 191 2.18 16.88 11.51
CA GLN A 191 3.29 17.40 10.71
C GLN A 191 3.04 17.28 9.20
N LEU A 192 2.42 16.18 8.76
CA LEU A 192 2.12 15.95 7.35
C LEU A 192 1.08 16.93 6.80
N VAL A 193 0.04 17.24 7.58
CA VAL A 193 -1.02 18.17 7.18
C VAL A 193 -0.47 19.57 6.87
N GLU A 194 0.59 19.99 7.56
CA GLU A 194 1.17 21.33 7.38
C GLU A 194 2.27 21.36 6.31
N ASN A 195 3.03 20.27 6.14
CA ASN A 195 4.26 20.28 5.35
C ASN A 195 4.22 19.46 4.05
N ALA A 196 3.29 18.52 3.90
CA ALA A 196 3.16 17.73 2.68
C ALA A 196 2.07 18.31 1.76
N ASP A 197 2.37 18.42 0.46
CA ASP A 197 1.39 18.86 -0.53
C ASP A 197 0.45 17.70 -0.93
N GLU A 198 0.97 16.47 -0.92
CA GLU A 198 0.21 15.25 -1.19
C GLU A 198 0.65 14.10 -0.27
N CYS A 199 -0.32 13.36 0.26
CA CYS A 199 -0.08 12.20 1.11
C CYS A 199 -0.90 11.00 0.61
N MET A 200 -0.20 10.02 0.05
CA MET A 200 -0.74 8.72 -0.29
C MET A 200 -0.80 7.87 0.97
N VAL A 201 -2.02 7.65 1.43
CA VAL A 201 -2.33 6.86 2.63
C VAL A 201 -2.31 5.38 2.26
N LEU A 202 -1.32 4.65 2.77
CA LEU A 202 -1.21 3.20 2.63
C LEU A 202 -1.66 2.56 3.95
N ASP A 203 -2.91 2.12 4.03
CA ASP A 203 -3.44 1.51 5.24
C ASP A 203 -3.03 0.04 5.33
N ASN A 204 -2.20 -0.30 6.33
CA ASN A 204 -1.81 -1.69 6.58
C ASN A 204 -3.00 -2.58 6.91
N GLU A 205 -4.08 -2.04 7.49
CA GLU A 205 -5.30 -2.80 7.71
C GLU A 205 -5.94 -3.18 6.39
N ALA A 206 -6.10 -2.21 5.49
CA ALA A 206 -6.65 -2.43 4.16
C ALA A 206 -5.75 -3.35 3.34
N LEU A 207 -4.44 -3.18 3.40
CA LEU A 207 -3.46 -4.04 2.74
C LEU A 207 -3.49 -5.45 3.31
N TYR A 208 -3.55 -5.61 4.63
CA TYR A 208 -3.70 -6.92 5.28
C TYR A 208 -5.03 -7.56 4.91
N ASP A 209 -6.12 -6.80 4.93
CA ASP A 209 -7.44 -7.27 4.54
C ASP A 209 -7.45 -7.65 3.06
N ILE A 210 -6.74 -6.94 2.18
CA ILE A 210 -6.53 -7.36 0.78
C ILE A 210 -5.72 -8.66 0.75
N CYS A 211 -4.58 -8.72 1.43
CA CYS A 211 -3.71 -9.90 1.49
C CYS A 211 -4.43 -11.15 2.05
N PHE A 212 -5.27 -10.98 3.06
CA PHE A 212 -5.97 -12.05 3.76
C PHE A 212 -7.33 -12.37 3.15
N ARG A 213 -8.07 -11.38 2.66
CA ARG A 213 -9.45 -11.56 2.19
C ARG A 213 -9.54 -11.67 0.66
N THR A 214 -8.75 -10.88 -0.06
CA THR A 214 -8.74 -10.83 -1.53
C THR A 214 -7.73 -11.83 -2.10
N LEU A 215 -6.49 -11.71 -1.66
CA LEU A 215 -5.33 -12.49 -2.08
C LEU A 215 -5.23 -13.86 -1.35
N LYS A 216 -5.84 -13.91 -0.16
CA LYS A 216 -6.07 -15.08 0.70
C LYS A 216 -4.83 -15.85 1.12
N LEU A 217 -3.83 -15.09 1.48
CA LEU A 217 -2.70 -15.57 2.22
C LEU A 217 -3.16 -15.90 3.64
N SER A 218 -3.02 -17.17 4.02
CA SER A 218 -3.36 -17.65 5.36
C SER A 218 -2.53 -17.00 6.47
N ASN A 219 -1.38 -16.42 6.13
CA ASN A 219 -0.55 -15.64 7.03
C ASN A 219 0.14 -14.50 6.26
N PRO A 220 -0.48 -13.31 6.14
CA PRO A 220 0.13 -12.16 5.48
C PRO A 220 1.37 -11.74 6.27
N SER A 221 2.56 -12.06 5.75
CA SER A 221 3.80 -11.54 6.29
C SER A 221 4.19 -10.28 5.52
N CYS A 222 4.92 -9.37 6.17
CA CYS A 222 5.46 -8.15 5.55
C CYS A 222 6.35 -8.42 4.31
N HIS A 223 6.62 -9.69 3.99
CA HIS A 223 7.43 -10.13 2.86
C HIS A 223 6.69 -10.57 1.60
N TYR A 224 5.34 -10.67 1.55
CA TYR A 224 4.67 -11.27 0.37
C TYR A 224 3.43 -10.51 -0.15
N THR A 225 3.56 -10.02 -1.38
CA THR A 225 2.51 -9.89 -2.40
C THR A 225 2.26 -11.25 -3.04
N GLU A 226 1.20 -11.95 -2.66
CA GLU A 226 0.74 -13.17 -3.33
C GLU A 226 -0.79 -13.20 -3.30
N GLY A 227 -1.47 -12.81 -4.38
CA GLY A 227 -2.88 -13.16 -4.43
C GLY A 227 -3.67 -12.87 -5.68
N ALA A 228 -2.97 -12.82 -6.79
CA ALA A 228 -3.50 -13.53 -7.94
C ALA A 228 -3.84 -14.99 -7.55
N GLU A 229 -3.01 -15.63 -6.72
CA GLU A 229 -3.05 -17.08 -6.50
C GLU A 229 -4.34 -17.65 -5.87
N LEU A 230 -5.05 -16.96 -4.96
CA LEU A 230 -6.25 -17.58 -4.38
C LEU A 230 -7.55 -17.24 -5.10
N ILE A 231 -7.63 -16.09 -5.78
CA ILE A 231 -8.69 -15.90 -6.75
C ILE A 231 -8.49 -16.89 -7.88
N ASP A 232 -7.25 -17.10 -8.35
CA ASP A 232 -6.92 -18.15 -9.31
C ASP A 232 -7.24 -19.54 -8.77
N SER A 233 -6.99 -19.84 -7.49
CA SER A 233 -7.36 -21.13 -6.89
C SER A 233 -8.87 -21.34 -6.80
N VAL A 234 -9.64 -20.32 -6.41
CA VAL A 234 -11.11 -20.41 -6.40
C VAL A 234 -11.66 -20.49 -7.82
N LEU A 235 -11.10 -19.72 -8.76
CA LEU A 235 -11.44 -19.80 -10.18
C LEU A 235 -11.09 -21.17 -10.75
N ASP A 236 -9.97 -21.78 -10.37
CA ASP A 236 -9.61 -23.13 -10.80
C ASP A 236 -10.57 -24.18 -10.28
N VAL A 237 -11.06 -24.04 -9.05
CA VAL A 237 -12.14 -24.89 -8.52
C VAL A 237 -13.44 -24.65 -9.30
N VAL A 238 -13.79 -23.38 -9.56
CA VAL A 238 -14.98 -23.02 -10.33
C VAL A 238 -14.90 -23.56 -11.77
N ARG A 239 -13.74 -23.46 -12.42
CA ARG A 239 -13.45 -24.03 -13.75
C ARG A 239 -13.60 -25.55 -13.73
N LYS A 240 -13.03 -26.21 -12.73
CA LYS A 240 -13.14 -27.68 -12.60
C LYS A 240 -14.58 -28.14 -12.37
N GLU A 241 -15.36 -27.45 -11.54
CA GLU A 241 -16.77 -27.77 -11.31
C GLU A 241 -17.65 -27.41 -12.52
N ALA A 242 -17.32 -26.33 -13.24
CA ALA A 242 -17.97 -25.95 -14.49
C ALA A 242 -17.72 -26.99 -15.60
N GLU A 243 -16.50 -27.50 -15.72
CA GLU A 243 -16.12 -28.57 -16.67
C GLU A 243 -16.76 -29.92 -16.32
N ASN A 244 -16.92 -30.22 -15.02
CA ASN A 244 -17.61 -31.42 -14.56
C ASN A 244 -19.14 -31.33 -14.66
N SER A 245 -19.68 -30.15 -14.98
CA SER A 245 -21.12 -29.94 -15.12
C SER A 245 -21.58 -30.16 -16.56
N ASP A 246 -22.39 -31.17 -16.80
CA ASP A 246 -22.88 -31.51 -18.15
C ASP A 246 -23.65 -30.37 -18.86
N CYS A 247 -24.29 -29.47 -18.09
CA CYS A 247 -25.08 -28.34 -18.58
C CYS A 247 -25.06 -27.14 -17.60
N LEU A 248 -23.93 -26.42 -17.50
CA LEU A 248 -23.86 -25.21 -16.68
C LEU A 248 -24.75 -24.08 -17.24
N GLN A 249 -25.74 -23.65 -16.45
CA GLN A 249 -26.69 -22.59 -16.84
C GLN A 249 -26.27 -21.19 -16.38
N GLY A 250 -25.53 -21.09 -15.28
CA GLY A 250 -25.14 -19.83 -14.67
C GLY A 250 -24.49 -20.02 -13.31
N PHE A 251 -24.09 -18.91 -12.70
CA PHE A 251 -23.46 -18.87 -11.37
C PHE A 251 -24.35 -18.11 -10.39
N GLN A 252 -24.44 -18.65 -9.17
CA GLN A 252 -25.13 -17.99 -8.07
C GLN A 252 -24.11 -17.67 -6.97
N VAL A 253 -23.92 -16.38 -6.68
CA VAL A 253 -22.95 -15.91 -5.68
C VAL A 253 -23.67 -15.22 -4.52
N CYS A 254 -23.52 -15.77 -3.32
CA CYS A 254 -24.07 -15.18 -2.09
C CYS A 254 -22.97 -14.40 -1.37
N HIS A 255 -23.19 -13.11 -1.11
CA HIS A 255 -22.19 -12.25 -0.46
C HIS A 255 -22.85 -11.08 0.31
N SER A 256 -22.10 -10.44 1.20
CA SER A 256 -22.56 -9.27 1.97
C SER A 256 -22.08 -7.98 1.32
N LEU A 257 -22.89 -6.91 1.32
CA LEU A 257 -22.50 -5.60 0.77
C LEU A 257 -21.81 -4.71 1.80
N GLY A 258 -21.93 -5.01 3.09
CA GLY A 258 -21.35 -4.17 4.16
C GLY A 258 -19.94 -4.58 4.58
N GLY A 259 -19.71 -5.89 4.71
CA GLY A 259 -18.47 -6.42 5.29
C GLY A 259 -17.34 -6.56 4.28
N GLY A 260 -16.09 -6.24 4.65
CA GLY A 260 -14.97 -6.17 3.71
C GLY A 260 -14.71 -7.45 2.87
N THR A 261 -14.89 -8.65 3.42
CA THR A 261 -14.75 -9.90 2.64
C THR A 261 -15.92 -10.11 1.69
N GLY A 262 -17.16 -9.92 2.16
CA GLY A 262 -18.34 -10.13 1.32
C GLY A 262 -18.44 -9.08 0.21
N SER A 263 -18.13 -7.83 0.53
CA SER A 263 -18.37 -6.69 -0.34
C SER A 263 -17.25 -6.52 -1.36
N GLY A 264 -15.99 -6.73 -0.96
CA GLY A 264 -14.82 -6.59 -1.83
C GLY A 264 -14.46 -7.87 -2.58
N MET A 265 -14.35 -9.00 -1.89
CA MET A 265 -13.98 -10.26 -2.55
C MET A 265 -15.15 -10.86 -3.33
N GLY A 266 -16.38 -10.75 -2.81
CA GLY A 266 -17.57 -11.23 -3.50
C GLY A 266 -17.76 -10.54 -4.85
N THR A 267 -17.65 -9.22 -4.92
CA THR A 267 -17.78 -8.47 -6.19
C THR A 267 -16.64 -8.72 -7.15
N LEU A 268 -15.40 -8.86 -6.66
CA LEU A 268 -14.25 -9.20 -7.50
C LEU A 268 -14.37 -10.61 -8.10
N LEU A 269 -14.83 -11.60 -7.31
CA LEU A 269 -15.11 -12.95 -7.82
C LEU A 269 -16.20 -12.92 -8.89
N ILE A 270 -17.26 -12.13 -8.69
CA ILE A 270 -18.34 -11.96 -9.66
C ILE A 270 -17.81 -11.36 -10.97
N SER A 271 -16.98 -10.32 -10.89
CA SER A 271 -16.35 -9.71 -12.06
C SER A 271 -15.44 -10.70 -12.80
N LYS A 272 -14.61 -11.47 -12.08
CA LYS A 272 -13.71 -12.46 -12.70
C LYS A 272 -14.44 -13.64 -13.33
N ILE A 273 -15.48 -14.17 -12.68
CA ILE A 273 -16.32 -15.22 -13.29
C ILE A 273 -17.05 -14.66 -14.52
N ARG A 274 -17.47 -13.38 -14.51
CA ARG A 274 -18.10 -12.74 -15.65
C ARG A 274 -17.14 -12.55 -16.82
N GLU A 275 -15.87 -12.23 -16.57
CA GLU A 275 -14.82 -12.18 -17.61
C GLU A 275 -14.63 -13.54 -18.29
N GLU A 276 -14.61 -14.64 -17.53
CA GLU A 276 -14.37 -15.98 -18.07
C GLU A 276 -15.61 -16.64 -18.71
N TYR A 277 -16.80 -16.33 -18.19
CA TYR A 277 -18.07 -16.90 -18.64
C TYR A 277 -19.08 -15.81 -19.03
N PRO A 278 -18.79 -15.01 -20.07
CA PRO A 278 -19.61 -13.84 -20.43
C PRO A 278 -21.04 -14.21 -20.85
N ASP A 279 -21.23 -15.41 -21.42
CA ASP A 279 -22.52 -15.88 -21.94
C ASP A 279 -23.37 -16.62 -20.89
N ARG A 280 -22.91 -16.70 -19.64
CA ARG A 280 -23.60 -17.42 -18.55
C ARG A 280 -24.26 -16.44 -17.59
N MET A 281 -25.46 -16.80 -17.14
CA MET A 281 -26.24 -15.95 -16.24
C MET A 281 -25.54 -15.83 -14.88
N MET A 282 -25.36 -14.60 -14.41
CA MET A 282 -24.76 -14.28 -13.12
C MET A 282 -25.82 -13.73 -12.16
N MET A 283 -26.19 -14.52 -11.16
CA MET A 283 -27.18 -14.15 -10.14
C MET A 283 -26.51 -13.95 -8.78
N THR A 284 -26.84 -12.86 -8.08
CA THR A 284 -26.23 -12.53 -6.79
C THR A 284 -27.29 -12.40 -5.69
N PHE A 285 -27.00 -12.97 -4.53
CA PHE A 285 -27.79 -12.78 -3.31
C PHE A 285 -26.97 -11.90 -2.38
N SER A 286 -27.38 -10.65 -2.25
CA SER A 286 -26.56 -9.59 -1.65
C SER A 286 -27.25 -9.04 -0.40
N VAL A 287 -26.60 -9.16 0.76
CA VAL A 287 -27.16 -8.63 2.02
C VAL A 287 -26.76 -7.16 2.19
N PHE A 288 -27.75 -6.27 2.28
CA PHE A 288 -27.51 -4.83 2.47
C PHE A 288 -27.18 -4.53 3.94
N PRO A 289 -26.15 -3.73 4.25
CA PRO A 289 -25.81 -3.40 5.63
C PRO A 289 -26.93 -2.63 6.33
N SER A 290 -27.01 -2.78 7.66
CA SER A 290 -27.95 -2.02 8.48
C SER A 290 -27.25 -1.44 9.71
N PRO A 291 -27.42 -0.14 10.01
CA PRO A 291 -26.89 0.51 11.20
C PRO A 291 -27.43 -0.07 12.52
N LYS A 292 -28.52 -0.86 12.48
CA LYS A 292 -29.06 -1.54 13.68
C LYS A 292 -28.36 -2.85 13.99
N VAL A 293 -27.61 -3.40 13.04
CA VAL A 293 -26.98 -4.72 13.12
C VAL A 293 -25.46 -4.61 13.25
N SER A 294 -24.87 -3.54 12.73
CA SER A 294 -23.43 -3.27 12.81
C SER A 294 -23.15 -1.78 12.96
N ASP A 295 -22.20 -1.45 13.83
CA ASP A 295 -21.75 -0.07 14.11
C ASP A 295 -20.58 0.35 13.20
N THR A 296 -20.29 -0.43 12.16
CA THR A 296 -19.14 -0.20 11.29
C THR A 296 -19.38 0.99 10.36
N VAL A 297 -18.71 2.10 10.64
CA VAL A 297 -18.90 3.41 9.97
C VAL A 297 -18.63 3.37 8.46
N VAL A 298 -17.84 2.41 7.97
CA VAL A 298 -17.49 2.24 6.55
C VAL A 298 -18.49 1.39 5.75
N GLU A 299 -19.45 0.74 6.40
CA GLU A 299 -20.42 -0.14 5.72
C GLU A 299 -21.25 0.54 4.62
N PRO A 300 -21.76 1.78 4.81
CA PRO A 300 -22.49 2.46 3.74
C PRO A 300 -21.62 2.74 2.49
N TYR A 301 -20.32 3.00 2.69
CA TYR A 301 -19.38 3.23 1.60
C TYR A 301 -19.08 1.92 0.85
N ASN A 302 -18.82 0.84 1.59
CA ASN A 302 -18.60 -0.49 1.03
C ASN A 302 -19.82 -0.93 0.20
N ALA A 303 -21.03 -0.76 0.72
CA ALA A 303 -22.24 -1.15 0.00
C ALA A 303 -22.43 -0.34 -1.27
N THR A 304 -22.13 0.96 -1.26
CA THR A 304 -22.27 1.81 -2.45
C THR A 304 -21.32 1.36 -3.56
N LEU A 305 -20.06 1.10 -3.23
CA LEU A 305 -19.05 0.65 -4.19
C LEU A 305 -19.34 -0.76 -4.70
N SER A 306 -19.76 -1.66 -3.81
CA SER A 306 -20.12 -3.03 -4.20
C SER A 306 -21.37 -3.08 -5.06
N VAL A 307 -22.38 -2.26 -4.80
CA VAL A 307 -23.58 -2.17 -5.64
C VAL A 307 -23.22 -1.68 -7.04
N HIS A 308 -22.31 -0.71 -7.18
CA HIS A 308 -21.85 -0.26 -8.49
C HIS A 308 -21.24 -1.40 -9.31
N GLN A 309 -20.36 -2.20 -8.70
CA GLN A 309 -19.75 -3.36 -9.35
C GLN A 309 -20.76 -4.47 -9.68
N LEU A 310 -21.79 -4.66 -8.86
CA LEU A 310 -22.86 -5.62 -9.14
C LEU A 310 -23.74 -5.19 -10.31
N VAL A 311 -24.02 -3.90 -10.45
CA VAL A 311 -24.78 -3.37 -11.59
C VAL A 311 -24.07 -3.63 -12.91
N GLU A 312 -22.74 -3.64 -12.91
CA GLU A 312 -21.94 -3.88 -14.11
C GLU A 312 -21.75 -5.36 -14.44
N ASN A 313 -21.70 -6.23 -13.42
CA ASN A 313 -21.24 -7.62 -13.60
C ASN A 313 -22.30 -8.70 -13.29
N ALA A 314 -23.42 -8.37 -12.65
CA ALA A 314 -24.51 -9.32 -12.35
C ALA A 314 -25.73 -9.06 -13.23
N ASP A 315 -26.35 -10.13 -13.75
CA ASP A 315 -27.57 -10.05 -14.57
C ASP A 315 -28.82 -9.90 -13.68
N GLU A 316 -28.80 -10.49 -12.48
CA GLU A 316 -29.86 -10.36 -11.47
C GLU A 316 -29.25 -10.26 -10.07
N CYS A 317 -29.65 -9.24 -9.30
CA CYS A 317 -29.22 -9.05 -7.93
C CYS A 317 -30.42 -9.02 -6.99
N MET A 318 -30.55 -10.05 -6.15
CA MET A 318 -31.56 -10.12 -5.09
C MET A 318 -30.97 -9.54 -3.80
N VAL A 319 -31.49 -8.38 -3.41
CA VAL A 319 -31.03 -7.67 -2.22
C VAL A 319 -31.86 -8.07 -1.00
N LEU A 320 -31.19 -8.56 0.04
CA LEU A 320 -31.78 -8.87 1.33
C LEU A 320 -31.51 -7.72 2.30
N ASP A 321 -32.58 -7.06 2.75
CA ASP A 321 -32.48 -5.96 3.72
C ASP A 321 -32.28 -6.52 5.14
N ASN A 322 -31.09 -6.28 5.68
CA ASN A 322 -30.72 -6.77 7.01
C ASN A 322 -31.50 -6.06 8.13
N GLU A 323 -32.00 -4.84 7.91
CA GLU A 323 -32.87 -4.15 8.85
C GLU A 323 -34.24 -4.83 8.96
N ALA A 324 -34.83 -5.17 7.81
CA ALA A 324 -36.10 -5.89 7.76
C ALA A 324 -35.97 -7.29 8.38
N LEU A 325 -34.86 -7.99 8.13
CA LEU A 325 -34.55 -9.29 8.75
C LEU A 325 -34.42 -9.18 10.28
N TYR A 326 -33.71 -8.17 10.77
CA TYR A 326 -33.58 -7.90 12.20
C TYR A 326 -34.96 -7.63 12.84
N ASP A 327 -35.79 -6.78 12.23
CA ASP A 327 -37.12 -6.45 12.73
C ASP A 327 -38.05 -7.67 12.76
N ILE A 328 -37.96 -8.58 11.78
CA ILE A 328 -38.71 -9.85 11.77
C ILE A 328 -38.27 -10.75 12.93
N CYS A 329 -36.96 -10.91 13.13
CA CYS A 329 -36.39 -11.71 14.22
C CYS A 329 -36.77 -11.16 15.59
N PHE A 330 -36.71 -9.84 15.76
CA PHE A 330 -37.06 -9.18 17.01
C PHE A 330 -38.57 -9.25 17.30
N ARG A 331 -39.43 -8.90 16.34
CA ARG A 331 -40.88 -8.78 16.56
C ARG A 331 -41.62 -10.10 16.48
N THR A 332 -41.24 -10.97 15.55
CA THR A 332 -41.99 -12.21 15.24
C THR A 332 -41.40 -13.40 16.00
N LEU A 333 -40.08 -13.51 16.04
CA LEU A 333 -39.38 -14.62 16.70
C LEU A 333 -39.04 -14.34 18.17
N LYS A 334 -39.30 -13.12 18.66
CA LYS A 334 -39.05 -12.66 20.05
C LYS A 334 -37.61 -12.84 20.53
N LEU A 335 -36.64 -12.73 19.61
CA LEU A 335 -35.22 -12.74 19.96
C LEU A 335 -34.83 -11.37 20.51
N SER A 336 -34.24 -11.33 21.71
CA SER A 336 -33.94 -10.08 22.41
C SER A 336 -32.78 -9.29 21.81
N ASN A 337 -31.81 -9.98 21.19
CA ASN A 337 -30.68 -9.41 20.45
C ASN A 337 -30.36 -10.33 19.25
N PRO A 338 -31.02 -10.16 18.09
CA PRO A 338 -30.66 -10.88 16.88
C PRO A 338 -29.27 -10.45 16.40
N SER A 339 -28.27 -11.33 16.48
CA SER A 339 -26.94 -11.16 15.88
C SER A 339 -26.86 -11.90 14.54
N CYS A 340 -25.91 -11.51 13.68
CA CYS A 340 -25.54 -12.30 12.50
C CYS A 340 -24.68 -13.54 12.83
N GLU A 341 -24.26 -13.69 14.09
CA GLU A 341 -23.59 -14.88 14.64
C GLU A 341 -24.58 -15.94 15.12
#